data_AF-A0A939HJK8-F1
#
_entry.id   AF-A0A939HJK8-F1
#
_cell.length_a   1.000
_cell.length_b   1.000
_cell.length_c   1.000
_cell.angle_alpha   90.00
_cell.angle_beta   90.00
_cell.angle_gamma   90.00
#
_symmetry.space_group_name_H-M   'P 1'
#
loop_
_entity.id
_entity.type
_entity.pdbx_description
1 polymer ?
#
loop_
_entity_poly.entity_id
_entity_poly.type
_entity_poly.pdbx_seq_one_letter_code
_entity_poly.pdbx_strand_id
1 'polypeptide(L)'
;MTKLRISTISDSRPVKLTIELPAEIHRDLLLYAELVSEKAGEAADAIPDAARLVPLMVGRFMETDRAFQKQRRGRKPASAAGTTGVSSEG
;
A
#
# COMPACT_ATOMS: atom_id res chain seq x y z
N MET A 1 27.61 17.95 13.68
CA MET A 1 27.03 17.82 12.33
C MET A 1 26.07 16.63 12.32
N THR A 2 24.78 16.88 12.51
CA THR A 2 23.72 15.87 12.64
C THR A 2 23.43 15.22 11.29
N LYS A 3 23.96 14.02 11.07
CA LYS A 3 23.71 13.23 9.85
C LYS A 3 22.27 12.69 9.90
N LEU A 4 21.35 13.36 9.19
CA LEU A 4 19.98 12.88 9.00
C LEU A 4 20.01 11.49 8.37
N ARG A 5 19.53 10.48 9.10
CA ARG A 5 19.46 9.09 8.65
C ARG A 5 18.12 8.80 7.97
N ILE A 6 17.75 9.59 6.96
CA ILE A 6 16.76 9.13 5.98
C ILE A 6 17.55 8.36 4.94
N SER A 7 17.97 7.14 5.29
CA SER A 7 18.84 6.32 4.42
C SER A 7 18.07 5.64 3.29
N THR A 8 16.74 5.70 3.28
CA THR A 8 15.91 5.08 2.25
C THR A 8 14.59 5.85 2.13
N ILE A 9 14.42 6.58 1.01
CA ILE A 9 13.08 6.96 0.55
C ILE A 9 12.41 5.64 0.15
N SER A 10 11.29 5.28 0.80
CA SER A 10 10.52 4.10 0.41
C SER A 10 10.18 4.21 -1.07
N ASP A 11 10.55 3.21 -1.87
CA ASP A 11 10.13 3.11 -3.26
C ASP A 11 8.61 2.94 -3.29
N SER A 12 7.89 4.06 -3.37
CA SER A 12 6.43 4.13 -3.35
C SER A 12 5.85 4.08 -4.77
N ARG A 13 6.60 3.52 -5.72
CA ARG A 13 6.11 3.38 -7.09
C ARG A 13 4.82 2.55 -7.11
N PRO A 14 3.72 3.08 -7.69
CA PRO A 14 2.47 2.34 -7.77
C PRO A 14 2.67 1.09 -8.65
N VAL A 15 2.17 -0.04 -8.18
CA VAL A 15 2.17 -1.31 -8.93
C VAL A 15 0.77 -1.53 -9.48
N LYS A 16 0.66 -1.73 -10.80
CA LYS A 16 -0.61 -2.08 -11.45
C LYS A 16 -0.88 -3.56 -11.27
N LEU A 17 -2.03 -3.90 -10.71
CA LEU A 17 -2.53 -5.26 -10.56
C LEU A 17 -3.81 -5.42 -11.40
N THR A 18 -3.94 -6.54 -12.10
CA THR A 18 -5.20 -6.94 -12.75
C THR A 18 -5.81 -8.07 -11.93
N ILE A 19 -7.06 -7.92 -11.51
CA ILE A 19 -7.78 -8.89 -10.67
C ILE A 19 -9.12 -9.23 -11.32
N GLU A 20 -9.55 -10.48 -11.16
CA GLU A 20 -10.90 -10.91 -11.52
C GLU A 20 -11.75 -10.93 -10.24
N LEU A 21 -12.95 -10.36 -10.31
CA LEU A 21 -13.90 -10.32 -9.21
C LEU A 21 -15.18 -11.03 -9.62
N PRO A 22 -15.82 -11.80 -8.72
CA PRO A 22 -17.20 -12.25 -8.90
C PRO A 22 -18.12 -11.05 -9.18
N ALA A 23 -19.11 -11.24 -10.06
CA ALA A 23 -20.00 -10.17 -10.49
C ALA A 23 -20.83 -9.57 -9.33
N GLU A 24 -21.15 -10.37 -8.31
CA GLU A 24 -21.77 -9.87 -7.07
C GLU A 24 -20.87 -8.91 -6.31
N ILE A 25 -19.60 -9.26 -6.11
CA ILE A 25 -18.64 -8.40 -5.41
C ILE A 25 -18.41 -7.09 -6.16
N HIS A 26 -18.33 -7.13 -7.49
CA HIS A 26 -18.20 -5.91 -8.29
C HIS A 26 -19.40 -4.97 -8.13
N ARG A 27 -20.62 -5.50 -8.13
CA ARG A 27 -21.85 -4.71 -7.93
C ARG A 27 -21.89 -4.08 -6.53
N ASP A 28 -21.56 -4.86 -5.51
CA ASP A 28 -21.54 -4.38 -4.13
C ASP A 28 -20.45 -3.32 -3.92
N LEU A 29 -19.30 -3.47 -4.57
CA LEU A 29 -18.21 -2.51 -4.52
C LEU A 29 -18.59 -1.17 -5.15
N LEU A 30 -19.33 -1.18 -6.27
CA LEU A 30 -19.85 0.04 -6.89
C LEU A 30 -20.84 0.75 -5.96
N LEU A 31 -21.80 0.02 -5.39
CA LEU A 31 -22.78 0.58 -4.46
C LEU A 31 -22.10 1.14 -3.19
N TYR A 32 -21.12 0.41 -2.66
CA TYR A 32 -20.37 0.86 -1.49
C TYR A 32 -19.60 2.16 -1.78
N ALA A 33 -19.00 2.26 -2.97
CA ALA A 33 -18.27 3.45 -3.41
C ALA A 33 -19.20 4.68 -3.51
N GLU A 34 -20.41 4.49 -4.05
CA GLU A 34 -21.46 5.52 -4.11
C GLU A 34 -21.85 6.00 -2.70
N LEU A 35 -22.20 5.08 -1.80
CA LEU A 35 -22.63 5.40 -0.43
C LEU A 35 -21.54 6.08 0.41
N VAL A 36 -20.28 5.76 0.18
CA VAL A 36 -19.15 6.41 0.87
C VAL A 36 -19.00 7.85 0.41
N SER A 37 -19.20 8.14 -0.88
CA SER A 37 -19.10 9.50 -1.40
C SER A 37 -20.24 10.39 -0.98
N GLU A 38 -21.47 9.87 -0.93
CA GLU A 38 -22.62 10.62 -0.41
C GLU A 38 -22.40 11.09 1.02
N LYS A 39 -21.74 10.27 1.85
CA LYS A 39 -21.43 10.61 3.25
C LYS A 39 -20.26 11.58 3.42
N ALA A 40 -19.40 11.73 2.41
CA ALA A 40 -18.20 12.56 2.49
C ALA A 40 -18.47 14.06 2.21
N GLY A 41 -19.61 14.40 1.60
CA GLY A 41 -19.97 15.79 1.24
C GLY A 41 -19.13 16.38 0.10
N GLU A 42 -19.51 17.57 -0.38
CA GLU A 42 -18.94 18.33 -1.52
C GLU A 42 -17.44 18.67 -1.42
N ALA A 43 -16.76 18.30 -0.33
CA ALA A 43 -15.32 18.44 -0.17
C ALA A 43 -14.51 17.31 -0.86
N ALA A 44 -15.17 16.37 -1.53
CA ALA A 44 -14.53 15.24 -2.18
C ALA A 44 -14.22 15.51 -3.67
N ASP A 45 -13.10 16.17 -3.95
CA ASP A 45 -12.39 16.10 -5.24
C ASP A 45 -11.88 14.67 -5.57
N ALA A 46 -12.51 13.62 -5.05
CA ALA A 46 -12.06 12.24 -5.18
C ALA A 46 -13.24 11.34 -5.58
N ILE A 47 -13.40 11.21 -6.89
CA ILE A 47 -14.13 10.15 -7.60
C ILE A 47 -14.07 8.83 -6.78
N PRO A 48 -15.18 8.25 -6.31
CA PRO A 48 -15.18 6.93 -5.71
C PRO A 48 -15.23 5.89 -6.84
N ASP A 49 -14.18 5.87 -7.66
CA ASP A 49 -14.00 4.76 -8.56
C ASP A 49 -13.74 3.54 -7.67
N ALA A 50 -14.54 2.47 -7.84
CA ALA A 50 -14.33 1.18 -7.20
C ALA A 50 -12.85 0.76 -7.26
N ALA A 51 -12.15 1.04 -8.37
CA ALA A 51 -10.74 0.74 -8.53
C ALA A 51 -9.80 1.55 -7.60
N ARG A 52 -10.18 2.78 -7.23
CA ARG A 52 -9.41 3.61 -6.28
C ARG A 52 -9.67 3.22 -4.84
N LEU A 53 -10.85 2.66 -4.57
CA LEU A 53 -11.23 2.21 -3.24
C LEU A 53 -10.52 0.90 -2.85
N VAL A 54 -10.33 -0.03 -3.79
CA VAL A 54 -9.73 -1.34 -3.52
C VAL A 54 -8.36 -1.23 -2.83
N PRO A 55 -7.37 -0.44 -3.30
CA PRO A 55 -6.08 -0.31 -2.62
C PRO A 55 -6.20 0.23 -1.19
N LEU A 56 -7.13 1.17 -0.95
CA LEU A 56 -7.37 1.75 0.37
C LEU A 56 -7.94 0.70 1.34
N MET A 57 -8.94 -0.07 0.88
CA MET A 57 -9.53 -1.15 1.66
C MET A 57 -8.52 -2.24 2.01
N VAL A 58 -7.69 -2.65 1.03
CA VAL A 58 -6.64 -3.67 1.23
C VAL A 58 -5.58 -3.16 2.21
N GLY A 59 -5.13 -1.91 2.06
CA GLY A 59 -4.19 -1.29 2.98
C GLY A 59 -4.75 -1.26 4.41
N ARG A 60 -6.01 -0.83 4.55
CA ARG A 60 -6.68 -0.78 5.85
C ARG A 60 -6.84 -2.16 6.49
N PHE A 61 -7.18 -3.17 5.70
CA PHE A 61 -7.27 -4.55 6.16
C PHE A 61 -5.92 -5.06 6.68
N MET A 62 -4.83 -4.84 5.92
CA MET A 62 -3.49 -5.25 6.35
C MET A 62 -3.04 -4.52 7.63
N GLU A 63 -3.39 -3.25 7.79
CA GLU A 63 -3.10 -2.47 9.00
C GLU A 63 -3.78 -3.03 10.25
N THR A 64 -5.04 -3.46 10.12
CA THR A 64 -5.87 -3.89 11.27
C THR A 64 -5.72 -5.37 11.61
N ASP A 65 -5.26 -6.21 10.67
CA ASP A 65 -5.01 -7.63 10.92
C ASP A 65 -3.80 -7.84 11.86
N ARG A 66 -4.08 -8.06 13.16
CA ARG A 66 -3.06 -8.28 14.19
C ARG A 66 -2.20 -9.52 13.94
N ALA A 67 -2.76 -10.59 13.36
CA ALA A 67 -2.02 -11.81 13.09
C ALA A 67 -0.99 -11.57 11.98
N PHE A 68 -1.41 -10.89 10.91
CA PHE A 68 -0.51 -10.41 9.86
C PHE A 68 0.58 -9.49 10.42
N GLN A 69 0.21 -8.52 11.25
CA GLN A 69 1.17 -7.58 11.85
C GLN A 69 2.25 -8.28 12.69
N LYS A 70 1.88 -9.31 13.47
CA LYS A 70 2.84 -10.11 14.25
C LYS A 70 3.85 -10.83 13.36
N GLN A 71 3.37 -11.47 12.29
CA GLN A 71 4.23 -12.22 11.36
C GLN A 71 5.12 -11.30 10.52
N ARG A 72 4.61 -10.13 10.11
CA ARG A 72 5.36 -9.13 9.34
C ARG A 72 6.61 -8.63 10.07
N ARG A 73 6.54 -8.46 11.39
CA ARG A 73 7.69 -8.03 12.23
C ARG A 73 8.83 -9.05 12.20
N GLY A 74 8.53 -10.34 12.15
CA GLY A 74 9.52 -11.42 12.08
C GLY A 74 10.11 -11.64 10.69
N ARG A 75 9.53 -11.03 9.64
CA ARG A 75 9.90 -11.22 8.23
C ARG A 75 10.42 -9.96 7.56
N LYS A 76 10.84 -8.92 8.32
CA LYS A 76 11.37 -7.68 7.72
C LYS A 76 12.41 -8.07 6.67
N PRO A 77 12.18 -7.75 5.37
CA PRO A 77 13.13 -8.15 4.34
C PRO A 77 14.47 -7.57 4.74
N ALA A 78 15.51 -8.40 4.70
CA ALA A 78 16.88 -7.93 4.82
C ALA A 78 17.02 -6.84 3.75
N SER A 79 17.03 -5.58 4.19
CA SER A 79 17.35 -4.45 3.35
C SER A 79 18.64 -4.83 2.65
N ALA A 80 18.59 -4.93 1.32
CA ALA A 80 19.71 -5.34 0.48
C ALA A 80 20.96 -4.61 0.95
N ALA A 81 21.80 -5.30 1.73
CA ALA A 81 23.08 -4.80 2.14
C ALA A 81 23.93 -4.83 0.88
N GLY A 82 24.21 -3.65 0.34
CA GLY A 82 25.06 -3.47 -0.82
C GLY A 82 26.40 -4.15 -0.57
N THR A 83 26.59 -5.30 -1.20
CA THR A 83 27.90 -5.90 -1.43
C THR A 83 28.60 -5.05 -2.48
N THR A 84 29.53 -4.20 -2.03
CA THR A 84 30.73 -3.85 -2.81
C THR A 84 31.79 -3.34 -1.83
N GLY A 85 32.41 -4.27 -1.13
CA GLY A 85 33.81 -4.12 -0.75
C GLY A 85 34.64 -4.57 -1.96
N VAL A 86 35.12 -3.64 -2.76
CA VAL A 86 36.29 -3.87 -3.61
C VAL A 86 37.41 -3.08 -2.96
N SER A 87 38.17 -3.79 -2.13
CA SER A 87 39.55 -3.42 -1.85
C SER A 87 40.32 -3.67 -3.14
N SER A 88 40.83 -2.61 -3.76
CA SER A 88 41.92 -2.72 -4.72
C SER A 88 43.19 -2.31 -3.98
N GLU A 89 44.03 -3.31 -3.68
CA GLU A 89 45.48 -3.10 -3.57
C GLU A 89 46.00 -2.65 -4.95
N GLY A 90 47.04 -1.79 -4.93
CA GLY A 90 47.68 -1.20 -6.10
C GLY A 90 48.33 0.13 -5.76
#